data_AF-A0A0E2HDJ3-F1
#
_entry.id   AF-A0A0E2HDJ3-F1
#
_cell.length_a   1.000
_cell.length_b   1.000
_cell.length_c   1.000
_cell.angle_alpha   90.00
_cell.angle_beta   90.00
_cell.angle_gamma   90.00
#
_symmetry.space_group_name_H-M   'P 1'
#
loop_
_entity.id
_entity.type
_entity.pdbx_description
1 polymer ?
#
loop_
_entity_poly.entity_id
_entity_poly.type
_entity_poly.pdbx_seq_one_letter_code
_entity_poly.pdbx_strand_id
1 'polypeptide(L)'
;MLHPSYTDLINVVNSDIEPGEQPVVQSRYSIVIAASRRARQLIAGEDPMVAGAIGKKPLSIAIDELYHQKVKILPEEETTEEEEQNA
;
A
#
# COMPACT_ATOMS: atom_id res chain seq x y z
N MET A 1 -14.18 8.42 -8.65
CA MET A 1 -13.14 8.02 -7.66
C MET A 1 -13.66 6.79 -6.95
N LEU A 2 -12.90 5.70 -6.97
CA LEU A 2 -13.17 4.54 -6.12
C LEU A 2 -13.02 4.98 -4.66
N HIS A 3 -13.96 4.59 -3.82
CA HIS A 3 -13.93 4.80 -2.38
C HIS A 3 -14.16 3.45 -1.69
N PRO A 4 -13.22 2.49 -1.85
CA PRO A 4 -13.33 1.22 -1.17
C PRO A 4 -13.36 1.45 0.34
N SER A 5 -14.10 0.61 1.06
CA SER A 5 -14.01 0.60 2.51
C SER A 5 -12.63 0.09 2.94
N TYR A 6 -12.25 0.37 4.18
CA TYR A 6 -11.01 -0.17 4.73
C TYR A 6 -11.02 -1.71 4.73
N THR A 7 -12.20 -2.33 4.91
CA THR A 7 -12.36 -3.78 4.87
C THR A 7 -12.09 -4.31 3.47
N ASP A 8 -12.57 -3.63 2.43
CA ASP A 8 -12.30 -4.02 1.04
C ASP A 8 -10.81 -4.00 0.74
N LEU A 9 -10.11 -2.93 1.16
CA LEU A 9 -8.66 -2.81 0.98
C LEU A 9 -7.88 -3.89 1.74
N ILE A 10 -8.25 -4.19 2.99
CA ILE A 10 -7.62 -5.26 3.77
C ILE A 10 -7.80 -6.61 3.08
N ASN A 11 -9.01 -6.89 2.57
CA ASN A 11 -9.30 -8.15 1.89
C ASN A 11 -8.51 -8.28 0.57
N VAL A 12 -8.45 -7.22 -0.24
CA VAL A 12 -7.71 -7.20 -1.50
C VAL A 12 -6.20 -7.36 -1.27
N VAL A 13 -5.65 -6.69 -0.26
CA VAL A 13 -4.21 -6.80 0.04
C VAL A 13 -3.86 -8.21 0.50
N ASN A 14 -4.74 -8.87 1.28
CA ASN A 14 -4.51 -10.20 1.79
C ASN A 14 -5.02 -11.33 0.87
N SER A 15 -5.54 -11.03 -0.32
CA SER A 15 -6.18 -12.06 -1.18
C SER A 15 -5.20 -13.07 -1.78
N ASP A 16 -3.92 -12.70 -1.85
CA ASP A 16 -2.86 -13.50 -2.48
C ASP A 16 -2.13 -14.39 -1.45
N ILE A 17 -2.59 -14.43 -0.19
CA ILE A 17 -1.92 -15.11 0.92
C ILE A 17 -2.38 -16.56 1.00
N GLU A 18 -1.44 -17.50 1.17
CA GLU A 18 -1.79 -18.91 1.27
C GLU A 18 -2.52 -19.24 2.59
N PRO A 19 -3.46 -20.21 2.59
CA PRO A 19 -4.11 -20.64 3.82
C PRO A 19 -3.10 -21.14 4.86
N GLY A 20 -2.99 -20.41 5.98
CA GLY A 20 -2.06 -20.72 7.07
C GLY A 20 -0.89 -19.74 7.19
N GLU A 21 -0.69 -18.86 6.21
CA GLU A 21 0.27 -17.77 6.31
C GLU A 21 -0.27 -16.57 7.10
N GLN A 22 0.65 -15.80 7.69
CA GLN A 22 0.31 -14.60 8.43
C GLN A 22 -0.21 -13.51 7.46
N PRO A 23 -1.33 -12.84 7.75
CA PRO A 23 -1.83 -11.78 6.89
C PRO A 23 -0.86 -10.59 6.86
N VAL A 24 -0.63 -10.03 5.66
CA VAL A 24 0.25 -8.88 5.41
C VAL A 24 -0.25 -7.64 6.15
N VAL A 25 -1.57 -7.45 6.20
CA VAL A 25 -2.20 -6.33 6.92
C VAL A 25 -3.33 -6.79 7.82
N GLN A 26 -3.28 -6.41 9.10
CA GLN A 26 -4.35 -6.69 10.07
C GLN A 26 -5.07 -5.44 10.56
N SER A 27 -4.51 -4.25 10.32
CA SER A 27 -5.01 -3.00 10.87
C SER A 27 -5.36 -1.98 9.80
N ARG A 28 -6.33 -1.12 10.11
CA ARG A 28 -6.67 0.05 9.28
C ARG A 28 -5.49 1.00 9.14
N TYR A 29 -4.66 1.12 10.19
CA TYR A 29 -3.50 2.00 10.19
C TYR A 29 -2.45 1.56 9.17
N SER A 30 -2.26 0.25 8.98
CA SER A 30 -1.33 -0.30 7.97
C SER A 30 -1.69 0.17 6.55
N ILE A 31 -2.99 0.14 6.20
CA ILE A 31 -3.49 0.65 4.92
C ILE A 31 -3.24 2.16 4.78
N VAL A 32 -3.51 2.94 5.83
CA VAL A 32 -3.29 4.40 5.82
C VAL A 32 -1.81 4.72 5.61
N ILE A 33 -0.92 4.01 6.30
CA ILE A 33 0.54 4.20 6.20
C ILE A 33 1.01 3.85 4.78
N ALA A 34 0.60 2.70 4.25
CA ALA A 34 0.96 2.26 2.91
C ALA A 34 0.47 3.23 1.83
N ALA A 35 -0.81 3.62 1.87
CA ALA A 35 -1.37 4.57 0.92
C ALA A 35 -0.69 5.94 1.01
N SER A 36 -0.31 6.38 2.21
CA SER A 36 0.44 7.63 2.42
C SER A 36 1.87 7.54 1.90
N ARG A 37 2.59 6.42 2.14
CA ARG A 37 3.93 6.17 1.60
C ARG A 37 3.89 6.21 0.07
N ARG A 38 2.93 5.51 -0.54
CA ARG A 38 2.76 5.49 -2.01
C ARG A 38 2.38 6.86 -2.58
N ALA A 39 1.49 7.60 -1.91
CA ALA A 39 1.14 8.96 -2.33
C ALA A 39 2.37 9.88 -2.36
N ARG A 40 3.32 9.73 -1.42
CA ARG A 40 4.58 10.48 -1.43
C ARG A 40 5.49 10.11 -2.59
N GLN A 41 5.58 8.83 -2.96
CA GLN A 41 6.32 8.38 -4.15
C GLN A 41 5.77 9.04 -5.42
N LEU A 42 4.46 9.07 -5.60
CA LEU A 42 3.81 9.74 -6.72
C LEU A 42 4.09 11.25 -6.75
N ILE A 43 4.12 11.91 -5.58
CA ILE A 43 4.50 13.33 -5.48
C ILE A 43 5.97 13.54 -5.83
N ALA A 44 6.84 12.59 -5.51
CA ALA A 44 8.27 12.61 -5.85
C ALA A 44 8.55 12.35 -7.34
N GLY A 45 7.51 12.10 -8.15
CA GLY A 45 7.61 11.94 -9.60
C GLY A 45 7.57 10.49 -10.08
N GLU A 46 7.27 9.52 -9.21
CA GLU A 46 6.99 8.16 -9.69
C GLU A 46 5.72 8.11 -10.54
N ASP A 47 5.76 7.26 -11.56
CA ASP A 47 4.64 7.08 -12.46
C ASP A 47 3.49 6.29 -11.79
N PRO A 48 2.24 6.68 -12.04
CA PRO A 48 1.08 5.93 -11.60
C PRO A 48 0.94 4.62 -12.38
N MET A 49 0.60 3.55 -11.68
CA MET A 49 0.43 2.19 -12.25
C MET A 49 -1.01 1.88 -12.65
N VAL A 50 -1.92 2.86 -12.52
CA VAL A 50 -3.34 2.76 -12.88
C VAL A 50 -3.71 3.73 -13.99
N ALA A 51 -4.65 3.33 -14.84
CA ALA A 51 -5.17 4.19 -15.90
C ALA A 51 -5.99 5.37 -15.35
N GLY A 52 -6.06 6.46 -16.11
CA GLY A 52 -6.86 7.63 -15.74
C GLY A 52 -6.37 8.34 -14.48
N ALA A 53 -5.07 8.32 -14.21
CA ALA A 53 -4.44 9.00 -13.09
C ALA A 53 -4.36 10.52 -13.28
N ILE A 54 -4.40 11.01 -14.52
CA ILE A 54 -4.29 12.44 -14.86
C ILE A 54 -5.38 13.23 -14.12
N GLY A 55 -4.95 14.24 -13.35
CA GLY A 55 -5.84 15.13 -12.60
C GLY A 55 -6.40 14.54 -11.28
N LYS A 56 -6.08 13.29 -10.93
CA LYS A 56 -6.43 12.72 -9.62
C LYS A 56 -5.41 13.16 -8.55
N LYS A 57 -5.86 13.26 -7.29
CA LYS A 57 -4.96 13.50 -6.16
C LYS A 57 -4.05 12.28 -5.95
N PRO A 58 -2.77 12.45 -5.57
CA PRO A 58 -1.83 11.35 -5.36
C PRO A 58 -2.36 10.25 -4.42
N LEU A 59 -2.99 10.64 -3.30
CA LEU A 59 -3.57 9.67 -2.37
C LEU A 59 -4.69 8.82 -3.01
N SER A 60 -5.48 9.43 -3.89
CA SER A 60 -6.56 8.72 -4.58
C SER A 60 -6.02 7.74 -5.61
N ILE A 61 -4.90 8.06 -6.26
CA ILE A 61 -4.19 7.15 -7.15
C ILE A 61 -3.61 5.99 -6.32
N ALA A 62 -2.97 6.27 -5.19
CA ALA A 62 -2.40 5.23 -4.31
C ALA A 62 -3.45 4.24 -3.81
N ILE A 63 -4.65 4.70 -3.43
CA ILE A 63 -5.76 3.81 -3.04
C ILE A 63 -6.23 2.95 -4.23
N ASP A 64 -6.29 3.54 -5.43
CA ASP A 64 -6.68 2.85 -6.67
C ASP A 64 -5.65 1.77 -7.04
N GLU A 65 -4.36 2.06 -6.88
CA GLU A 65 -3.26 1.12 -7.07
C GLU A 65 -3.29 -0.04 -6.07
N LEU A 66 -3.54 0.24 -4.78
CA LEU A 66 -3.69 -0.79 -3.75
C LEU A 66 -4.91 -1.69 -4.05
N TYR A 67 -6.04 -1.09 -4.41
CA TYR A 67 -7.27 -1.82 -4.74
C TYR A 67 -7.14 -2.71 -5.98
N HIS A 68 -6.34 -2.29 -6.97
CA HIS A 68 -6.05 -3.10 -8.16
C HIS A 68 -4.76 -3.93 -8.03
N GLN A 69 -4.21 -4.05 -6.83
CA GLN A 69 -2.97 -4.78 -6.51
C GLN A 69 -1.78 -4.41 -7.41
N LYS A 70 -1.74 -3.17 -7.91
CA LYS A 70 -0.61 -2.64 -8.69
C LYS A 70 0.59 -2.33 -7.81
N VAL A 71 0.32 -2.00 -6.55
CA VAL A 71 1.32 -1.82 -5.49
C VAL A 71 1.01 -2.84 -4.41
N LYS A 72 2.05 -3.52 -3.92
CA LYS A 72 1.94 -4.51 -2.83
C LYS A 72 2.55 -3.94 -1.55
N ILE A 73 1.90 -4.21 -0.43
CA ILE A 73 2.46 -3.97 0.90
C ILE A 73 3.34 -5.17 1.20
N LEU A 74 4.59 -4.91 1.55
CA LEU A 74 5.50 -5.95 2.05
C LEU A 74 5.43 -5.94 3.58
N PRO A 75 5.57 -7.11 4.24
CA PRO A 75 5.84 -7.15 5.66
C PRO A 75 7.05 -6.26 5.95
N GLU A 76 7.00 -5.48 7.03
CA GLU A 76 8.23 -4.86 7.53
C GLU A 76 9.13 -6.03 7.97
N GLU A 77 10.24 -6.24 7.26
CA GLU A 77 11.32 -7.06 7.80
C GLU A 77 11.65 -6.45 9.16
N GLU A 78 11.77 -7.28 10.20
CA GLU A 78 12.30 -6.82 11.48
C GLU A 78 13.74 -6.38 11.22
N THR A 79 13.93 -5.13 10.80
CA THR A 79 15.22 -4.47 10.88
C THR A 79 15.51 -4.37 12.36
N THR A 80 16.23 -5.37 12.87
CA THR A 80 16.84 -5.30 14.19
C THR A 80 17.59 -3.99 14.27
N GLU A 81 17.47 -3.30 15.41
CA GLU A 81 18.07 -1.98 15.69
C GLU A 81 19.58 -1.87 15.34
N GLU A 82 20.24 -3.01 15.11
CA GLU A 82 21.63 -3.14 14.65
C GLU A 82 21.88 -2.62 13.21
N GLU A 83 20.89 -2.60 12.31
CA GLU A 83 21.09 -2.11 10.94
C GLU A 83 20.98 -0.58 10.81
N GLU A 84 20.15 0.07 11.63
CA GLU A 84 20.01 1.55 11.64
C GLU A 84 21.23 2.25 12.24
N GLN A 85 22.02 1.59 13.10
CA GLN A 85 23.22 2.19 13.71
C GLN A 85 24.45 2.17 12.78
N ASN A 86 24.40 1.43 11.68
CA ASN A 86 25.54 1.21 10.78
C ASN A 86 25.37 1.83 9.37
N ALA A 87 24.33 2.65 9.14
CA ALA A 87 24.05 3.32 7.87
C ALA A 87 24.37 4.83 7.89
#